data_AF-A0A106PEZ9-F1
#
_entry.id   AF-A0A106PEZ9-F1
#
_cell.length_a   1.000
_cell.length_b   1.000
_cell.length_c   1.000
_cell.angle_alpha   90.00
_cell.angle_beta   90.00
_cell.angle_gamma   90.00
#
_symmetry.space_group_name_H-M   'P 1'
#
loop_
_entity.id
_entity.type
_entity.pdbx_description
1 polymer ?
#
loop_
_entity_poly.entity_id
_entity_poly.type
_entity_poly.pdbx_seq_one_letter_code
_entity_poly.pdbx_strand_id
1 'polypeptide(L)'
;MSSLPVTAYEAEPDAALRSRLDGALERALADERMVGAVVLVARHGALRYARAVGLADREAGTPMREDALFRLASVTKPIVTAAAMRLVAAGRIGLDDPVARWLPDFTPTLPDGRPARITLRHLLSHTAGLGYRFLEADGDGPYARAGVSDGMDLARITLADNVRRIASVPLQYAPGTSWGYSLAIDVAGALIEAVDGRPLADAVAALVTTPLGMTDTAFVAHDAARFATPYVSTAGAPRRMADADLVPVFDDTIGIRFAPARAFDAQAWPSGGAGMVGSARDCLALLEALRTGRDGWLEAGWIDEMARIQPGAHDLPAAPGFGFGLGFSVLRDPAAAQSPESVGTWRWGGAYGHAWFVDRAAGLTVVALSNTLYEGMHGRIVTDVRDAVYGVDARSAA
;
A
#
# COMPACT_ATOMS: atom_id res chain seq x y z
N MET A 1 -29.47 -8.02 11.99
CA MET A 1 -29.00 -9.31 11.45
C MET A 1 -28.66 -9.13 9.98
N SER A 2 -27.37 -8.98 9.67
CA SER A 2 -26.75 -9.53 8.46
C SER A 2 -25.25 -9.36 8.62
N SER A 3 -24.62 -10.32 9.30
CA SER A 3 -23.18 -10.54 9.18
C SER A 3 -22.93 -10.97 7.74
N LEU A 4 -22.18 -10.20 6.96
CA LEU A 4 -21.59 -10.76 5.73
C LEU A 4 -20.53 -11.76 6.19
N PRO A 5 -20.75 -13.08 5.99
CA PRO A 5 -19.71 -14.05 6.28
C PRO A 5 -18.62 -13.91 5.21
N VAL A 6 -17.36 -14.14 5.60
CA VAL A 6 -16.19 -14.23 4.69
C VAL A 6 -16.22 -15.53 3.86
N THR A 7 -17.42 -16.01 3.52
CA THR A 7 -17.63 -17.20 2.71
C THR A 7 -18.46 -16.81 1.49
N ALA A 8 -17.81 -16.92 0.34
CA ALA A 8 -18.37 -16.85 -1.01
C ALA A 8 -18.81 -15.45 -1.47
N TYR A 9 -17.83 -14.60 -1.77
CA TYR A 9 -18.02 -13.72 -2.91
C TYR A 9 -18.09 -14.59 -4.17
N GLU A 10 -19.28 -15.04 -4.57
CA GLU A 10 -19.45 -15.76 -5.82
C GLU A 10 -19.33 -14.78 -6.99
N ALA A 11 -18.56 -15.16 -8.01
CA ALA A 11 -18.44 -14.36 -9.21
C ALA A 11 -19.73 -14.48 -10.03
N GLU A 12 -20.55 -13.43 -10.07
CA GLU A 12 -21.59 -13.31 -11.11
C GLU A 12 -20.94 -12.68 -12.36
N PRO A 13 -20.77 -13.42 -13.46
CA PRO A 13 -19.99 -12.94 -14.60
C PRO A 13 -20.70 -11.80 -15.34
N ASP A 14 -20.10 -10.61 -15.34
CA ASP A 14 -20.34 -9.62 -16.38
C ASP A 14 -19.43 -9.98 -17.57
N ALA A 15 -20.00 -10.62 -18.60
CA ALA A 15 -19.26 -11.11 -19.75
C ALA A 15 -18.50 -10.00 -20.49
N ALA A 16 -19.04 -8.78 -20.52
CA ALA A 16 -18.40 -7.64 -21.16
C ALA A 16 -17.21 -7.12 -20.34
N LEU A 17 -17.39 -6.97 -19.03
CA LEU A 17 -16.30 -6.64 -18.10
C LEU A 17 -15.16 -7.65 -18.19
N ARG A 18 -15.51 -8.96 -18.13
CA ARG A 18 -14.54 -10.05 -18.26
C ARG A 18 -13.75 -9.95 -19.55
N SER A 19 -14.43 -9.82 -20.69
CA SER A 19 -13.77 -9.73 -22.00
C SER A 19 -12.77 -8.56 -22.08
N ARG A 20 -13.13 -7.37 -21.57
CA ARG A 20 -12.22 -6.21 -21.58
C ARG A 20 -11.00 -6.42 -20.69
N LEU A 21 -11.20 -6.90 -19.45
CA LEU A 21 -10.12 -7.17 -18.51
C LEU A 21 -9.20 -8.29 -19.00
N ASP A 22 -9.79 -9.37 -19.51
CA ASP A 22 -9.05 -10.50 -20.07
C ASP A 22 -8.17 -10.04 -21.22
N GLY A 23 -8.71 -9.25 -22.15
CA GLY A 23 -7.92 -8.69 -23.24
C GLY A 23 -6.80 -7.75 -22.78
N ALA A 24 -7.03 -6.93 -21.75
CA ALA A 24 -5.99 -6.05 -21.20
C ALA A 24 -4.83 -6.85 -20.57
N LEU A 25 -5.16 -7.85 -19.77
CA LEU A 25 -4.19 -8.71 -19.10
C LEU A 25 -3.42 -9.58 -20.10
N GLU A 26 -4.11 -10.20 -21.06
CA GLU A 26 -3.49 -11.03 -22.09
C GLU A 26 -2.54 -10.24 -22.98
N ARG A 27 -2.89 -8.99 -23.33
CA ARG A 27 -1.97 -8.09 -24.04
C ARG A 27 -0.72 -7.80 -23.21
N ALA A 28 -0.85 -7.50 -21.92
CA ALA A 28 0.32 -7.22 -21.07
C ALA A 28 1.25 -8.44 -20.92
N LEU A 29 0.71 -9.65 -20.92
CA LEU A 29 1.51 -10.88 -20.95
C LEU A 29 2.18 -11.09 -22.32
N ALA A 30 1.43 -10.89 -23.41
CA ALA A 30 1.93 -11.07 -24.78
C ALA A 30 3.03 -10.04 -25.15
N ASP A 31 2.88 -8.80 -24.66
CA ASP A 31 3.87 -7.74 -24.80
C ASP A 31 5.09 -7.93 -23.87
N GLU A 32 5.10 -9.01 -23.08
CA GLU A 32 6.10 -9.28 -22.04
C GLU A 32 6.27 -8.13 -21.04
N ARG A 33 5.25 -7.30 -20.79
CA ARG A 33 5.33 -6.23 -19.78
C ARG A 33 5.19 -6.75 -18.35
N MET A 34 4.52 -7.88 -18.19
CA MET A 34 4.18 -8.49 -16.90
C MET A 34 4.35 -10.02 -16.96
N VAL A 35 4.76 -10.64 -15.85
CA VAL A 35 4.91 -12.11 -15.76
C VAL A 35 3.63 -12.80 -15.27
N GLY A 36 2.99 -12.25 -14.24
CA GLY A 36 1.73 -12.77 -13.73
C GLY A 36 1.05 -11.82 -12.75
N ALA A 37 -0.26 -12.01 -12.57
CA ALA A 37 -1.07 -11.20 -11.66
C ALA A 37 -2.33 -11.92 -11.19
N VAL A 38 -2.89 -11.41 -10.08
CA VAL A 38 -4.25 -11.70 -9.62
C VAL A 38 -5.02 -10.39 -9.59
N VAL A 39 -6.14 -10.35 -10.32
CA VAL A 39 -7.01 -9.17 -10.41
C VAL A 39 -8.42 -9.53 -9.94
N LEU A 40 -8.94 -8.74 -8.99
CA LEU A 40 -10.28 -8.86 -8.43
C LEU A 40 -11.04 -7.55 -8.62
N VAL A 41 -12.32 -7.63 -9.00
CA VAL A 41 -13.24 -6.49 -9.09
C VAL A 41 -14.52 -6.83 -8.34
N ALA A 42 -14.83 -6.06 -7.30
CA ALA A 42 -16.11 -6.08 -6.63
C ALA A 42 -16.93 -4.84 -7.01
N ARG A 43 -18.24 -5.03 -7.16
CA ARG A 43 -19.21 -3.95 -7.40
C ARG A 43 -20.41 -4.14 -6.48
N HIS A 44 -20.68 -3.14 -5.64
CA HIS A 44 -21.71 -3.15 -4.60
C HIS A 44 -21.63 -4.38 -3.68
N GLY A 45 -20.42 -4.78 -3.30
CA GLY A 45 -20.21 -5.94 -2.41
C GLY A 45 -20.29 -7.31 -3.11
N ALA A 46 -20.55 -7.37 -4.41
CA ALA A 46 -20.51 -8.61 -5.17
C ALA A 46 -19.24 -8.68 -6.03
N LEU A 47 -18.53 -9.81 -5.99
CA LEU A 47 -17.38 -10.05 -6.88
C LEU A 47 -17.90 -10.25 -8.31
N ARG A 48 -17.43 -9.41 -9.22
CA ARG A 48 -17.83 -9.42 -10.65
C ARG A 48 -16.73 -9.98 -11.54
N TYR A 49 -15.49 -9.93 -11.06
CA TYR A 49 -14.34 -10.49 -11.76
C TYR A 49 -13.32 -11.00 -10.74
N ALA A 50 -12.79 -12.20 -11.00
CA ALA A 50 -11.64 -12.76 -10.33
C ALA A 50 -10.86 -13.56 -11.36
N ARG A 51 -9.56 -13.28 -11.47
CA ARG A 51 -8.67 -14.02 -12.38
C ARG A 51 -7.24 -13.99 -11.89
N ALA A 52 -6.60 -15.16 -11.94
CA ALA A 52 -5.16 -15.28 -11.97
C ALA A 52 -4.69 -15.45 -13.42
N VAL A 53 -3.65 -14.72 -13.82
CA VAL A 53 -3.09 -14.75 -15.18
C VAL A 53 -1.57 -14.90 -15.12
N GLY A 54 -0.99 -15.53 -16.14
CA GLY A 54 0.45 -15.71 -16.26
C GLY A 54 1.04 -16.70 -15.24
N LEU A 55 2.27 -16.44 -14.80
CA LEU A 55 3.06 -17.36 -13.99
C LEU A 55 3.40 -16.73 -12.64
N ALA A 56 3.29 -17.53 -11.57
CA ALA A 56 3.81 -17.19 -10.24
C ALA A 56 5.34 -17.25 -10.23
N ASP A 57 5.92 -18.26 -10.91
CA ASP A 57 7.35 -18.40 -11.17
C ASP A 57 7.54 -18.85 -12.62
N ARG A 58 8.11 -17.98 -13.45
CA ARG A 58 8.33 -18.23 -14.87
C ARG A 58 9.39 -19.30 -15.10
N GLU A 59 10.48 -19.26 -14.35
CA GLU A 59 11.59 -20.19 -14.53
C GLU A 59 11.21 -21.63 -14.13
N ALA A 60 10.31 -21.78 -13.14
CA ALA A 60 9.74 -23.07 -12.75
C ALA A 60 8.48 -23.45 -13.54
N GLY A 61 7.98 -22.60 -14.45
CA GLY A 61 6.73 -22.83 -15.19
C GLY A 61 5.50 -22.95 -14.29
N THR A 62 5.52 -22.33 -13.11
CA THR A 62 4.44 -22.44 -12.11
C THR A 62 3.32 -21.45 -12.43
N PRO A 63 2.09 -21.91 -12.72
CA PRO A 63 0.97 -21.03 -13.00
C PRO A 63 0.61 -20.13 -11.83
N MET A 64 0.19 -18.90 -12.12
CA MET A 64 -0.41 -18.04 -11.10
C MET A 64 -1.74 -18.63 -10.62
N ARG A 65 -2.02 -18.54 -9.32
CA ARG A 65 -3.27 -18.99 -8.70
C ARG A 65 -3.97 -17.83 -8.00
N GLU A 66 -5.29 -17.86 -7.90
CA GLU A 66 -6.07 -16.77 -7.26
C GLU A 66 -5.75 -16.58 -5.77
N ASP A 67 -5.29 -17.65 -5.11
CA ASP A 67 -4.86 -17.67 -3.72
C ASP A 67 -3.34 -17.50 -3.57
N ALA A 68 -2.63 -17.02 -4.62
CA ALA A 68 -1.22 -16.70 -4.53
C ALA A 68 -0.97 -15.61 -3.47
N LEU A 69 0.19 -15.72 -2.81
CA LEU A 69 0.66 -14.77 -1.81
C LEU A 69 1.67 -13.80 -2.42
N PHE A 70 1.57 -12.54 -2.02
CA PHE A 70 2.39 -11.46 -2.53
C PHE A 70 3.07 -10.72 -1.37
N ARG A 71 4.27 -10.21 -1.63
CA ARG A 71 4.90 -9.19 -0.78
C ARG A 71 4.17 -7.88 -1.03
N LEU A 72 3.48 -7.34 -0.04
CA LEU A 72 2.53 -6.25 -0.26
C LEU A 72 3.20 -4.89 -0.48
N ALA A 73 4.44 -4.71 -0.02
CA ALA A 73 5.07 -3.39 0.03
C ALA A 73 4.06 -2.37 0.59
N SER A 74 3.83 -1.27 -0.11
CA SER A 74 2.98 -0.18 0.37
C SER A 74 1.48 -0.46 0.42
N VAL A 75 1.02 -1.63 -0.06
CA VAL A 75 -0.34 -2.13 0.24
C VAL A 75 -0.50 -2.46 1.73
N THR A 76 0.62 -2.60 2.47
CA THR A 76 0.65 -2.66 3.94
C THR A 76 0.03 -1.43 4.61
N LYS A 77 0.20 -0.25 4.01
CA LYS A 77 -0.16 1.04 4.64
C LYS A 77 -1.63 1.14 5.03
N PRO A 78 -2.62 0.87 4.15
CA PRO A 78 -4.03 0.90 4.55
C PRO A 78 -4.36 -0.11 5.67
N ILE A 79 -3.67 -1.25 5.77
CA ILE A 79 -3.86 -2.23 6.86
C ILE A 79 -3.44 -1.62 8.20
N VAL A 80 -2.23 -1.06 8.26
CA VAL A 80 -1.66 -0.47 9.48
C VAL A 80 -2.38 0.82 9.86
N THR A 81 -2.77 1.64 8.88
CA THR A 81 -3.63 2.80 9.10
C THR A 81 -4.97 2.38 9.70
N ALA A 82 -5.62 1.31 9.20
CA ALA A 82 -6.86 0.82 9.80
C ALA A 82 -6.66 0.37 11.26
N ALA A 83 -5.52 -0.24 11.60
CA ALA A 83 -5.17 -0.58 12.98
C ALA A 83 -5.04 0.68 13.86
N ALA A 84 -4.35 1.73 13.38
CA ALA A 84 -4.28 3.01 14.08
C ALA A 84 -5.67 3.64 14.27
N MET A 85 -6.51 3.63 13.23
CA MET A 85 -7.87 4.17 13.29
C MET A 85 -8.79 3.38 14.22
N ARG A 86 -8.56 2.08 14.40
CA ARG A 86 -9.25 1.28 15.42
C ARG A 86 -8.91 1.72 16.84
N LEU A 87 -7.66 2.10 17.09
CA LEU A 87 -7.25 2.66 18.38
C LEU A 87 -7.84 4.07 18.59
N VAL A 88 -7.93 4.87 17.53
CA VAL A 88 -8.62 6.19 17.56
C VAL A 88 -10.10 6.03 17.86
N ALA A 89 -10.80 5.14 17.16
CA ALA A 89 -12.22 4.86 17.38
C ALA A 89 -12.51 4.34 18.79
N ALA A 90 -11.57 3.61 19.39
CA ALA A 90 -11.64 3.16 20.78
C ALA A 90 -11.25 4.23 21.82
N GLY A 91 -10.92 5.46 21.41
CA GLY A 91 -10.52 6.55 22.29
C GLY A 91 -9.17 6.35 22.98
N ARG A 92 -8.32 5.43 22.49
CA ARG A 92 -7.01 5.13 23.08
C ARG A 92 -5.92 6.13 22.68
N ILE A 93 -6.11 6.80 21.54
CA ILE A 93 -5.25 7.86 21.01
C ILE A 93 -6.09 8.81 20.14
N GLY A 94 -5.84 10.11 20.20
CA GLY A 94 -6.42 11.09 19.28
C GLY A 94 -5.57 11.28 18.02
N LEU A 95 -6.20 11.61 16.90
CA LEU A 95 -5.48 11.94 15.65
C LEU A 95 -4.51 13.12 15.83
N ASP A 96 -4.86 14.07 16.69
CA ASP A 96 -4.11 15.31 16.90
C ASP A 96 -3.24 15.30 18.16
N ASP A 97 -3.19 14.15 18.85
CA ASP A 97 -2.29 13.94 19.98
C ASP A 97 -0.83 13.89 19.50
N PRO A 98 0.11 14.47 20.26
CA PRO A 98 1.52 14.44 19.90
C PRO A 98 2.08 13.01 20.03
N VAL A 99 2.77 12.54 19.00
CA VAL A 99 3.40 11.21 18.96
C VAL A 99 4.36 11.01 20.13
N ALA A 100 5.06 12.08 20.53
CA ALA A 100 6.02 12.09 21.63
C ALA A 100 5.43 11.69 22.99
N ARG A 101 4.10 11.70 23.15
CA ARG A 101 3.43 11.19 24.37
C ARG A 101 3.66 9.69 24.57
N TRP A 102 3.77 8.92 23.49
CA TRP A 102 3.99 7.47 23.53
C TRP A 102 5.38 7.07 23.06
N LEU A 103 6.01 7.88 22.19
CA LEU A 103 7.37 7.69 21.71
C LEU A 103 8.23 8.89 22.13
N PRO A 104 8.61 9.01 23.41
CA PRO A 104 9.29 10.20 23.94
C PRO A 104 10.65 10.49 23.29
N ASP A 105 11.32 9.46 22.75
CA ASP A 105 12.59 9.59 22.04
C ASP A 105 12.43 9.94 20.55
N PHE A 106 11.20 9.98 20.03
CA PHE A 106 10.92 10.38 18.65
C PHE A 106 10.76 11.90 18.57
N THR A 107 11.88 12.61 18.58
CA THR A 107 11.94 14.08 18.59
C THR A 107 12.78 14.65 17.43
N PRO A 108 12.41 14.41 16.16
CA PRO A 108 13.11 15.02 15.05
C PRO A 108 13.02 16.55 15.09
N THR A 109 14.03 17.23 14.56
CA THR A 109 14.06 18.69 14.47
C THR A 109 13.61 19.17 13.11
N LEU A 110 13.16 20.42 13.04
CA LEU A 110 13.05 21.17 11.79
C LEU A 110 14.46 21.45 11.22
N PRO A 111 14.57 21.91 9.96
CA PRO A 111 15.86 22.30 9.37
C PRO A 111 16.63 23.37 10.16
N ASP A 112 15.91 24.21 10.91
CA ASP A 112 16.49 25.25 11.77
C ASP A 112 16.86 24.77 13.19
N GLY A 113 16.75 23.46 13.46
CA GLY A 113 17.13 22.83 14.72
C GLY A 113 16.06 22.86 15.81
N ARG A 114 14.90 23.51 15.60
CA ARG A 114 13.81 23.50 16.60
C ARG A 114 13.13 22.12 16.67
N PRO A 115 12.69 21.65 17.85
CA PRO A 115 11.91 20.42 17.97
C PRO A 115 10.59 20.50 17.18
N ALA A 116 10.23 19.43 16.47
CA ALA A 116 8.98 19.35 15.73
C ALA A 116 7.86 18.69 16.55
N ARG A 117 6.64 19.22 16.44
CA ARG A 117 5.43 18.58 16.99
C ARG A 117 4.75 17.76 15.90
N ILE A 118 4.91 16.44 15.96
CA ILE A 118 4.27 15.50 15.03
C ILE A 118 3.07 14.85 15.72
N THR A 119 1.96 14.71 15.00
CA THR A 119 0.73 14.02 15.46
C THR A 119 0.49 12.74 14.66
N LEU A 120 -0.40 11.87 15.15
CA LEU A 120 -0.81 10.69 14.39
C LEU A 120 -1.39 11.06 13.02
N ARG A 121 -2.18 12.14 12.94
CA ARG A 121 -2.71 12.67 11.68
C ARG A 121 -1.58 12.95 10.68
N HIS A 122 -0.55 13.67 11.09
CA HIS A 122 0.59 13.99 10.22
C HIS A 122 1.29 12.72 9.71
N LEU A 123 1.37 11.68 10.55
CA LEU A 123 1.97 10.41 10.15
C LEU A 123 1.11 9.71 9.09
N LEU A 124 -0.18 9.52 9.37
CA LEU A 124 -1.11 8.79 8.50
C LEU A 124 -1.37 9.50 7.17
N SER A 125 -1.19 10.82 7.12
CA SER A 125 -1.36 11.62 5.89
C SER A 125 -0.07 11.92 5.14
N HIS A 126 1.09 11.42 5.59
CA HIS A 126 2.39 11.77 5.02
C HIS A 126 2.66 13.28 4.97
N THR A 127 2.23 14.02 5.99
CA THR A 127 2.51 15.47 6.15
C THR A 127 3.42 15.77 7.32
N ALA A 128 4.10 14.75 7.88
CA ALA A 128 4.98 14.89 9.04
C ALA A 128 6.36 15.52 8.73
N GLY A 129 6.70 15.79 7.46
CA GLY A 129 8.04 16.25 7.08
C GLY A 129 9.10 15.15 7.01
N LEU A 130 8.70 13.89 7.17
CA LEU A 130 9.58 12.71 7.02
C LEU A 130 9.82 12.39 5.54
N GLY A 131 10.79 11.52 5.26
CA GLY A 131 11.09 11.05 3.91
C GLY A 131 11.24 9.52 3.81
N TYR A 132 11.82 9.09 2.70
CA TYR A 132 12.29 7.72 2.44
C TYR A 132 13.73 7.79 1.97
N ARG A 133 14.53 6.76 2.30
CA ARG A 133 15.91 6.67 1.82
C ARG A 133 15.96 6.47 0.31
N PHE A 134 15.08 5.63 -0.24
CA PHE A 134 15.05 5.38 -1.70
C PHE A 134 14.75 6.62 -2.56
N LEU A 135 14.23 7.70 -1.96
CA LEU A 135 13.97 8.98 -2.64
C LEU A 135 15.18 9.94 -2.61
N GLU A 136 16.27 9.57 -1.93
CA GLU A 136 17.47 10.38 -1.93
C GLU A 136 18.15 10.34 -3.31
N ALA A 137 18.70 11.49 -3.72
CA ALA A 137 19.40 11.61 -5.00
C ALA A 137 20.81 10.98 -4.98
N ASP A 138 21.37 10.79 -3.78
CA ASP A 138 22.72 10.30 -3.58
C ASP A 138 22.76 9.19 -2.53
N GLY A 139 23.68 8.24 -2.72
CA GLY A 139 23.89 7.10 -1.82
C GLY A 139 24.38 7.49 -0.43
N ASP A 140 24.91 8.71 -0.29
CA ASP A 140 25.31 9.32 0.98
C ASP A 140 24.31 10.37 1.49
N GLY A 141 23.03 10.29 1.10
CA GLY A 141 21.95 11.12 1.64
C GLY A 141 21.76 11.00 3.16
N PRO A 142 21.06 11.95 3.81
CA PRO A 142 20.91 11.95 5.27
C PRO A 142 20.31 10.66 5.87
N TYR A 143 19.32 10.04 5.24
CA TYR A 143 18.73 8.76 5.67
C TYR A 143 19.72 7.61 5.43
N ALA A 144 20.42 7.60 4.30
CA ALA A 144 21.46 6.61 4.05
C ALA A 144 22.59 6.67 5.09
N ARG A 145 23.09 7.88 5.43
CA ARG A 145 24.12 8.09 6.47
C ARG A 145 23.64 7.70 7.86
N ALA A 146 22.37 7.95 8.18
CA ALA A 146 21.74 7.52 9.43
C ALA A 146 21.46 6.00 9.47
N GLY A 147 21.68 5.28 8.36
CA GLY A 147 21.42 3.85 8.25
C GLY A 147 19.93 3.51 8.31
N VAL A 148 19.06 4.41 7.88
CA VAL A 148 17.61 4.17 7.83
C VAL A 148 17.32 3.07 6.80
N SER A 149 16.42 2.15 7.17
CA SER A 149 15.86 1.12 6.29
C SER A 149 14.46 1.52 5.82
N ASP A 150 14.17 1.26 4.55
CA ASP A 150 12.86 1.49 3.94
C ASP A 150 11.88 0.32 4.12
N GLY A 151 12.28 -0.72 4.87
CA GLY A 151 11.42 -1.83 5.24
C GLY A 151 11.24 -2.91 4.18
N MET A 152 11.92 -2.82 3.02
CA MET A 152 11.93 -3.85 1.96
C MET A 152 13.28 -4.58 1.81
N ASP A 153 14.29 -4.15 2.58
CA ASP A 153 15.59 -4.81 2.66
C ASP A 153 15.62 -5.85 3.81
N LEU A 154 16.79 -6.46 4.03
CA LEU A 154 17.01 -7.42 5.11
C LEU A 154 17.87 -6.81 6.24
N ALA A 155 17.57 -5.56 6.62
CA ALA A 155 18.28 -4.88 7.70
C ALA A 155 18.11 -5.60 9.04
N ARG A 156 19.24 -5.89 9.71
CA ARG A 156 19.29 -6.53 11.04
C ARG A 156 19.12 -5.49 12.15
N ILE A 157 17.90 -4.97 12.27
CA ILE A 157 17.51 -3.92 13.22
C ILE A 157 16.12 -4.22 13.79
N THR A 158 15.77 -3.59 14.91
CA THR A 158 14.38 -3.57 15.40
C THR A 158 13.59 -2.39 14.81
N LEU A 159 12.26 -2.41 14.95
CA LEU A 159 11.42 -1.25 14.61
C LEU A 159 11.84 -0.01 15.41
N ALA A 160 12.11 -0.17 16.71
CA ALA A 160 12.58 0.90 17.57
C ALA A 160 13.94 1.48 17.14
N ASP A 161 14.87 0.63 16.66
CA ASP A 161 16.14 1.11 16.08
C ASP A 161 15.89 1.99 14.86
N ASN A 162 15.02 1.57 13.94
CA ASN A 162 14.75 2.35 12.72
C ASN A 162 14.05 3.67 13.05
N VAL A 163 13.09 3.66 13.98
CA VAL A 163 12.41 4.88 14.46
C VAL A 163 13.41 5.86 15.10
N ARG A 164 14.39 5.39 15.88
CA ARG A 164 15.48 6.23 16.39
C ARG A 164 16.34 6.83 15.28
N ARG A 165 16.66 6.05 14.24
CA ARG A 165 17.42 6.54 13.08
C ARG A 165 16.64 7.59 12.30
N ILE A 166 15.35 7.37 12.08
CA ILE A 166 14.45 8.35 11.45
C ILE A 166 14.42 9.65 12.27
N ALA A 167 14.28 9.56 13.60
CA ALA A 167 14.27 10.73 14.49
C ALA A 167 15.58 11.53 14.48
N SER A 168 16.71 10.90 14.13
CA SER A 168 18.01 11.55 14.08
C SER A 168 18.21 12.47 12.86
N VAL A 169 17.32 12.38 11.87
CA VAL A 169 17.39 13.20 10.65
C VAL A 169 16.40 14.37 10.74
N PRO A 170 16.84 15.62 10.45
CA PRO A 170 15.93 16.76 10.37
C PRO A 170 14.80 16.55 9.38
N LEU A 171 13.61 17.06 9.70
CA LEU A 171 12.46 17.06 8.81
C LEU A 171 12.73 17.92 7.58
N GLN A 172 12.12 17.55 6.45
CA GLN A 172 12.20 18.29 5.19
C GLN A 172 11.42 19.61 5.23
N TYR A 173 10.33 19.65 6.01
CA TYR A 173 9.44 20.80 6.15
C TYR A 173 8.65 20.69 7.47
N ALA A 174 7.93 21.75 7.83
CA ALA A 174 7.15 21.78 9.06
C ALA A 174 5.92 20.85 8.97
N PRO A 175 5.62 20.05 10.02
CA PRO A 175 4.48 19.15 9.98
C PRO A 175 3.16 19.87 9.64
N GLY A 176 2.39 19.30 8.71
CA GLY A 176 1.10 19.81 8.26
C GLY A 176 1.15 20.89 7.17
N THR A 177 2.34 21.36 6.74
CA THR A 177 2.45 22.42 5.73
C THR A 177 2.58 21.90 4.29
N SER A 178 3.00 20.64 4.12
CA SER A 178 3.23 20.03 2.81
C SER A 178 3.08 18.52 2.90
N TRP A 179 2.97 17.86 1.74
CA TRP A 179 2.93 16.41 1.62
C TRP A 179 4.25 15.87 1.09
N GLY A 180 4.69 14.74 1.64
CA GLY A 180 5.92 14.06 1.24
C GLY A 180 5.88 12.60 1.66
N TYR A 181 5.92 11.72 0.67
CA TYR A 181 5.85 10.29 0.90
C TYR A 181 7.00 9.78 1.77
N SER A 182 6.69 8.98 2.78
CA SER A 182 7.64 8.78 3.88
C SER A 182 7.47 7.50 4.70
N LEU A 183 8.44 7.24 5.57
CA LEU A 183 8.44 6.21 6.61
C LEU A 183 7.47 6.49 7.78
N ALA A 184 6.54 7.43 7.60
CA ALA A 184 5.59 7.83 8.62
C ALA A 184 4.70 6.69 9.13
N ILE A 185 4.34 5.72 8.27
CA ILE A 185 3.52 4.57 8.67
C ILE A 185 4.32 3.56 9.49
N ASP A 186 5.65 3.49 9.33
CA ASP A 186 6.52 2.70 10.20
C ASP A 186 6.58 3.30 11.60
N VAL A 187 6.68 4.64 11.70
CA VAL A 187 6.56 5.36 12.99
C VAL A 187 5.16 5.15 13.60
N ALA A 188 4.10 5.19 12.78
CA ALA A 188 2.75 4.86 13.24
C ALA A 188 2.64 3.40 13.74
N GLY A 189 3.39 2.48 13.14
CA GLY A 189 3.54 1.11 13.63
C GLY A 189 4.10 1.05 15.05
N ALA A 190 5.19 1.78 15.33
CA ALA A 190 5.76 1.85 16.68
C ALA A 190 4.80 2.52 17.68
N LEU A 191 4.04 3.52 17.21
CA LEU A 191 3.00 4.16 18.02
C LEU A 191 1.85 3.19 18.36
N ILE A 192 1.45 2.33 17.41
CA ILE A 192 0.49 1.25 17.66
C ILE A 192 1.03 0.30 18.75
N GLU A 193 2.30 -0.14 18.69
CA GLU A 193 2.88 -1.00 19.74
C GLU A 193 2.81 -0.34 21.11
N ALA A 194 3.19 0.93 21.20
CA ALA A 194 3.21 1.68 22.45
C ALA A 194 1.81 1.93 23.03
N VAL A 195 0.81 2.25 22.18
CA VAL A 195 -0.57 2.48 22.61
C VAL A 195 -1.26 1.16 22.96
N ASP A 196 -1.06 0.13 22.13
CA ASP A 196 -1.77 -1.13 22.21
C ASP A 196 -1.21 -2.06 23.30
N GLY A 197 0.12 -2.08 23.46
CA GLY A 197 0.86 -2.91 24.41
C GLY A 197 1.33 -4.25 23.84
N ARG A 198 1.04 -4.56 22.58
CA ARG A 198 1.46 -5.79 21.87
C ARG A 198 2.46 -5.45 20.76
N PRO A 199 3.31 -6.41 20.34
CA PRO A 199 4.10 -6.27 19.12
C PRO A 199 3.21 -5.95 17.91
N LEU A 200 3.74 -5.23 16.92
CA LEU A 200 2.94 -4.66 15.82
C LEU A 200 2.19 -5.73 15.04
N ALA A 201 2.83 -6.89 14.83
CA ALA A 201 2.21 -8.02 14.15
C ALA A 201 0.94 -8.50 14.87
N ASP A 202 1.02 -8.65 16.20
CA ASP A 202 -0.10 -9.10 17.02
C ASP A 202 -1.19 -8.02 17.16
N ALA A 203 -0.78 -6.75 17.25
CA ALA A 203 -1.69 -5.63 17.29
C ALA A 203 -2.51 -5.54 15.99
N VAL A 204 -1.85 -5.55 14.83
CA VAL A 204 -2.50 -5.57 13.51
C VAL A 204 -3.39 -6.81 13.36
N ALA A 205 -2.92 -7.97 13.83
CA ALA A 205 -3.70 -9.20 13.77
C ALA A 205 -5.03 -9.09 14.50
N ALA A 206 -5.04 -8.60 15.75
CA ALA A 206 -6.30 -8.51 16.50
C ALA A 206 -7.17 -7.30 16.10
N LEU A 207 -6.57 -6.20 15.66
CA LEU A 207 -7.31 -4.99 15.31
C LEU A 207 -7.92 -5.06 13.90
N VAL A 208 -7.28 -5.81 12.98
CA VAL A 208 -7.63 -5.80 11.55
C VAL A 208 -7.78 -7.20 10.97
N THR A 209 -6.70 -7.98 10.87
CA THR A 209 -6.75 -9.19 10.03
C THR A 209 -7.69 -10.26 10.59
N THR A 210 -7.71 -10.47 11.90
CA THR A 210 -8.61 -11.44 12.55
C THR A 210 -10.08 -11.01 12.47
N PRO A 211 -10.49 -9.78 12.85
CA PRO A 211 -11.87 -9.32 12.67
C PRO A 211 -12.38 -9.37 11.23
N LEU A 212 -11.49 -9.17 10.25
CA LEU A 212 -11.82 -9.18 8.84
C LEU A 212 -11.68 -10.55 8.16
N GLY A 213 -11.20 -11.58 8.87
CA GLY A 213 -10.99 -12.90 8.30
C GLY A 213 -9.88 -12.95 7.24
N MET A 214 -8.90 -12.05 7.33
CA MET A 214 -7.74 -11.99 6.43
C MET A 214 -6.67 -13.00 6.87
N THR A 215 -6.91 -14.28 6.61
CA THR A 215 -6.08 -15.39 7.13
C THR A 215 -4.75 -15.56 6.40
N ASP A 216 -4.61 -14.96 5.23
CA ASP A 216 -3.42 -15.04 4.38
C ASP A 216 -2.46 -13.85 4.58
N THR A 217 -2.81 -12.92 5.47
CA THR A 217 -2.13 -11.63 5.61
C THR A 217 -1.43 -11.50 6.97
N ALA A 218 -0.10 -11.31 6.92
CA ALA A 218 0.76 -11.20 8.10
C ALA A 218 2.06 -10.45 7.77
N PHE A 219 2.92 -10.20 8.77
CA PHE A 219 4.27 -9.67 8.55
C PHE A 219 5.28 -10.73 8.10
N VAL A 220 5.02 -12.00 8.42
CA VAL A 220 5.86 -13.14 8.07
C VAL A 220 4.98 -14.17 7.38
N ALA A 221 5.41 -14.64 6.21
CA ALA A 221 4.73 -15.65 5.44
C ALA A 221 4.75 -17.01 6.15
N HIS A 222 3.62 -17.73 6.09
CA HIS A 222 3.51 -19.09 6.63
C HIS A 222 3.53 -20.18 5.54
N ASP A 223 3.33 -19.83 4.26
CA ASP A 223 3.33 -20.77 3.13
C ASP A 223 4.15 -20.21 1.96
N ALA A 224 5.40 -20.66 1.84
CA ALA A 224 6.28 -20.23 0.76
C ALA A 224 5.89 -20.80 -0.62
N ALA A 225 5.14 -21.91 -0.68
CA ALA A 225 4.78 -22.54 -1.95
C ALA A 225 3.72 -21.75 -2.73
N ARG A 226 2.96 -20.90 -2.03
CA ARG A 226 1.97 -20.00 -2.65
C ARG A 226 2.55 -18.67 -3.14
N PHE A 227 3.82 -18.37 -2.87
CA PHE A 227 4.38 -17.04 -3.17
C PHE A 227 4.63 -16.82 -4.65
N ALA A 228 4.21 -15.64 -5.13
CA ALA A 228 4.65 -15.16 -6.42
C ALA A 228 6.13 -14.69 -6.35
N THR A 229 6.95 -15.19 -7.27
CA THR A 229 8.34 -14.78 -7.47
C THR A 229 8.37 -13.36 -8.03
N PRO A 230 9.10 -12.40 -7.42
CA PRO A 230 9.16 -11.03 -7.91
C PRO A 230 10.09 -10.87 -9.12
N TYR A 231 9.67 -10.06 -10.09
CA TYR A 231 10.36 -9.73 -11.32
C TYR A 231 10.52 -8.22 -11.49
N VAL A 232 11.62 -7.79 -12.08
CA VAL A 232 11.94 -6.40 -12.38
C VAL A 232 11.76 -6.17 -13.88
N SER A 233 10.94 -5.18 -14.26
CA SER A 233 10.74 -4.72 -15.62
C SER A 233 12.07 -4.33 -16.25
N THR A 234 12.22 -4.63 -17.54
CA THR A 234 13.37 -4.22 -18.34
C THR A 234 12.88 -3.63 -19.67
N ALA A 235 13.78 -3.23 -20.57
CA ALA A 235 13.41 -2.84 -21.93
C ALA A 235 12.86 -4.02 -22.77
N GLY A 236 13.11 -5.26 -22.35
CA GLY A 236 12.47 -6.47 -22.87
C GLY A 236 11.75 -7.23 -21.77
N ALA A 237 11.76 -8.57 -21.83
CA ALA A 237 11.15 -9.41 -20.80
C ALA A 237 11.63 -9.05 -19.37
N PRO A 238 10.74 -9.04 -18.37
CA PRO A 238 11.09 -8.84 -16.97
C PRO A 238 12.11 -9.86 -16.51
N ARG A 239 13.14 -9.42 -15.77
CA ARG A 239 14.13 -10.33 -15.19
C ARG A 239 13.69 -10.74 -13.78
N ARG A 240 14.03 -11.94 -13.34
CA ARG A 240 13.83 -12.34 -11.94
C ARG A 240 14.59 -11.38 -11.02
N MET A 241 13.97 -10.95 -9.93
CA MET A 241 14.63 -10.10 -8.94
C MET A 241 15.74 -10.88 -8.23
N ALA A 242 16.90 -10.26 -8.07
CA ALA A 242 18.01 -10.82 -7.30
C ALA A 242 17.85 -10.50 -5.80
N ASP A 243 18.61 -11.18 -4.95
CA ASP A 243 18.72 -10.76 -3.55
C ASP A 243 19.49 -9.44 -3.45
N ALA A 244 19.00 -8.53 -2.61
CA ALA A 244 19.56 -7.19 -2.39
C ALA A 244 19.60 -6.29 -3.64
N ASP A 245 18.72 -6.56 -4.62
CA ASP A 245 18.56 -5.78 -5.86
C ASP A 245 18.24 -4.31 -5.53
N LEU A 246 18.91 -3.38 -6.20
CA LEU A 246 18.67 -1.94 -6.05
C LEU A 246 18.01 -1.43 -7.32
N VAL A 247 16.72 -1.06 -7.24
CA VAL A 247 15.92 -0.71 -8.41
C VAL A 247 15.34 0.69 -8.26
N PRO A 248 15.82 1.69 -9.02
CA PRO A 248 15.26 3.04 -9.08
C PRO A 248 13.79 3.02 -9.50
N VAL A 249 12.94 3.73 -8.75
CA VAL A 249 11.51 3.91 -9.08
C VAL A 249 11.33 5.14 -9.97
N PHE A 250 12.09 6.18 -9.66
CA PHE A 250 12.11 7.46 -10.35
C PHE A 250 13.54 7.75 -10.80
N ASP A 251 13.65 8.50 -11.89
CA ASP A 251 14.93 9.03 -12.33
C ASP A 251 15.57 9.87 -11.21
N ASP A 252 16.90 9.92 -11.19
CA ASP A 252 17.70 10.67 -10.22
C ASP A 252 17.46 10.29 -8.74
N THR A 253 17.03 9.05 -8.47
CA THR A 253 16.95 8.50 -7.11
C THR A 253 17.82 7.26 -6.96
N ILE A 254 18.31 6.98 -5.74
CA ILE A 254 19.11 5.78 -5.47
C ILE A 254 18.32 4.47 -5.66
N GLY A 255 17.00 4.53 -5.54
CA GLY A 255 16.12 3.38 -5.69
C GLY A 255 15.92 2.51 -4.45
N ILE A 256 15.01 1.55 -4.58
CA ILE A 256 14.61 0.67 -3.50
C ILE A 256 15.53 -0.54 -3.46
N ARG A 257 16.07 -0.84 -2.27
CA ARG A 257 16.75 -2.10 -2.01
C ARG A 257 15.74 -3.18 -1.65
N PHE A 258 15.61 -4.20 -2.48
CA PHE A 258 14.69 -5.31 -2.26
C PHE A 258 15.41 -6.55 -1.73
N ALA A 259 14.78 -7.23 -0.78
CA ALA A 259 15.20 -8.54 -0.29
C ALA A 259 13.99 -9.49 -0.28
N PRO A 260 13.75 -10.28 -1.35
CA PRO A 260 12.62 -11.21 -1.40
C PRO A 260 12.56 -12.16 -0.19
N ALA A 261 13.70 -12.62 0.31
CA ALA A 261 13.78 -13.51 1.47
C ALA A 261 13.19 -12.90 2.77
N ARG A 262 13.10 -11.57 2.88
CA ARG A 262 12.55 -10.85 4.04
C ARG A 262 11.16 -11.35 4.43
N ALA A 263 10.33 -11.69 3.45
CA ALA A 263 8.97 -12.18 3.65
C ALA A 263 8.90 -13.46 4.52
N PHE A 264 9.98 -14.23 4.61
CA PHE A 264 10.06 -15.50 5.32
C PHE A 264 10.90 -15.41 6.60
N ASP A 265 11.53 -14.27 6.86
CA ASP A 265 12.42 -14.09 8.00
C ASP A 265 11.63 -13.61 9.22
N ALA A 266 11.42 -14.50 10.18
CA ALA A 266 10.72 -14.20 11.44
C ALA A 266 11.46 -13.17 12.33
N GLN A 267 12.72 -12.85 12.02
CA GLN A 267 13.50 -11.82 12.70
C GLN A 267 13.49 -10.48 11.95
N ALA A 268 12.86 -10.40 10.77
CA ALA A 268 12.68 -9.12 10.09
C ALA A 268 11.74 -8.22 10.91
N TRP A 269 12.15 -6.98 11.16
CA TRP A 269 11.33 -6.02 11.90
C TRP A 269 10.00 -5.74 11.17
N PRO A 270 8.88 -5.53 11.88
CA PRO A 270 7.58 -5.33 11.26
C PRO A 270 7.46 -3.90 10.69
N SER A 271 7.82 -3.72 9.41
CA SER A 271 7.67 -2.45 8.71
C SER A 271 6.20 -2.15 8.44
N GLY A 272 5.64 -1.16 9.16
CA GLY A 272 4.26 -0.73 8.94
C GLY A 272 4.03 -0.11 7.57
N GLY A 273 5.09 0.40 6.93
CA GLY A 273 5.03 0.99 5.60
C GLY A 273 5.10 -0.03 4.46
N ALA A 274 5.80 -1.16 4.63
CA ALA A 274 6.13 -2.04 3.51
C ALA A 274 6.23 -3.54 3.82
N GLY A 275 6.08 -3.93 5.08
CA GLY A 275 6.60 -5.20 5.58
C GLY A 275 5.64 -6.39 5.53
N MET A 276 4.39 -6.23 5.14
CA MET A 276 3.41 -7.33 5.15
C MET A 276 3.42 -8.14 3.84
N VAL A 277 2.86 -9.33 3.95
CA VAL A 277 2.51 -10.23 2.86
C VAL A 277 1.00 -10.48 2.90
N GLY A 278 0.39 -10.87 1.78
CA GLY A 278 -1.04 -11.15 1.73
C GLY A 278 -1.53 -11.64 0.38
N SER A 279 -2.81 -12.01 0.34
CA SER A 279 -3.52 -12.41 -0.88
C SER A 279 -4.38 -11.27 -1.43
N ALA A 280 -4.75 -11.35 -2.72
CA ALA A 280 -5.66 -10.37 -3.31
C ALA A 280 -7.04 -10.36 -2.62
N ARG A 281 -7.51 -11.52 -2.14
CA ARG A 281 -8.79 -11.65 -1.43
C ARG A 281 -8.78 -10.96 -0.07
N ASP A 282 -7.69 -11.05 0.67
CA ASP A 282 -7.55 -10.34 1.95
C ASP A 282 -7.49 -8.82 1.75
N CYS A 283 -6.75 -8.36 0.75
CA CYS A 283 -6.75 -6.94 0.36
C CYS A 283 -8.16 -6.47 0.00
N LEU A 284 -8.92 -7.26 -0.77
CA LEU A 284 -10.31 -6.95 -1.13
C LEU A 284 -11.20 -6.88 0.12
N ALA A 285 -11.03 -7.81 1.08
CA ALA A 285 -11.81 -7.82 2.33
C ALA A 285 -11.60 -6.55 3.15
N LEU A 286 -10.35 -6.07 3.28
CA LEU A 286 -10.07 -4.79 3.92
C LEU A 286 -10.74 -3.62 3.19
N LEU A 287 -10.53 -3.54 1.87
CA LEU A 287 -11.02 -2.40 1.08
C LEU A 287 -12.56 -2.35 1.05
N GLU A 288 -13.25 -3.49 0.99
CA GLU A 288 -14.72 -3.53 1.07
C GLU A 288 -15.24 -3.17 2.47
N ALA A 289 -14.56 -3.62 3.53
CA ALA A 289 -14.90 -3.23 4.90
C ALA A 289 -14.73 -1.72 5.12
N LEU A 290 -13.70 -1.11 4.51
CA LEU A 290 -13.53 0.35 4.52
C LEU A 290 -14.55 1.05 3.61
N ARG A 291 -14.84 0.54 2.40
CA ARG A 291 -15.77 1.19 1.46
C ARG A 291 -17.18 1.36 2.04
N THR A 292 -17.62 0.36 2.81
CA THR A 292 -18.99 0.27 3.34
C THR A 292 -19.11 0.61 4.82
N GLY A 293 -18.00 0.57 5.57
CA GLY A 293 -18.05 0.54 7.03
C GLY A 293 -18.47 -0.83 7.55
N ARG A 294 -18.11 -1.13 8.80
CA ARG A 294 -18.50 -2.38 9.45
C ARG A 294 -18.78 -2.16 10.92
N ASP A 295 -20.02 -2.43 11.31
CA ASP A 295 -20.47 -2.34 12.70
C ASP A 295 -19.57 -3.15 13.64
N GLY A 296 -19.20 -2.56 14.78
CA GLY A 296 -18.28 -3.15 15.75
C GLY A 296 -16.80 -3.16 15.33
N TRP A 297 -16.48 -2.75 14.10
CA TRP A 297 -15.10 -2.62 13.61
C TRP A 297 -14.72 -1.17 13.30
N LEU A 298 -15.20 -0.57 12.22
CA LEU A 298 -14.90 0.84 11.95
C LEU A 298 -16.14 1.50 11.37
N GLU A 299 -16.67 2.47 12.10
CA GLU A 299 -17.88 3.20 11.73
C GLU A 299 -17.61 4.16 10.57
N ALA A 300 -18.67 4.45 9.80
CA ALA A 300 -18.59 5.30 8.61
C ALA A 300 -17.96 6.67 8.87
N GLY A 301 -18.21 7.29 10.03
CA GLY A 301 -17.63 8.60 10.36
C GLY A 301 -16.10 8.60 10.41
N TRP A 302 -15.48 7.52 10.91
CA TRP A 302 -14.02 7.38 10.91
C TRP A 302 -13.45 7.09 9.52
N ILE A 303 -14.21 6.39 8.69
CA ILE A 303 -13.85 6.14 7.29
C ILE A 303 -13.95 7.43 6.47
N ASP A 304 -14.98 8.24 6.69
CA ASP A 304 -15.11 9.54 6.05
C ASP A 304 -13.97 10.48 6.46
N GLU A 305 -13.51 10.40 7.72
CA GLU A 305 -12.29 11.07 8.18
C GLU A 305 -11.03 10.58 7.45
N MET A 306 -10.89 9.26 7.22
CA MET A 306 -9.80 8.71 6.41
C MET A 306 -9.85 9.19 4.95
N ALA A 307 -11.05 9.31 4.40
CA ALA A 307 -11.29 9.76 3.02
C ALA A 307 -11.19 11.27 2.84
N ARG A 308 -11.21 12.06 3.91
CA ARG A 308 -11.04 13.51 3.84
C ARG A 308 -9.59 13.84 3.48
N ILE A 309 -9.40 14.68 2.47
CA ILE A 309 -8.08 15.25 2.16
C ILE A 309 -7.60 16.05 3.37
N GLN A 310 -6.41 15.71 3.85
CA GLN A 310 -5.87 16.25 5.09
C GLN A 310 -5.14 17.59 4.85
N PRO A 311 -5.05 18.46 5.87
CA PRO A 311 -4.29 19.70 5.77
C PRO A 311 -2.85 19.47 5.31
N GLY A 312 -2.38 20.29 4.37
CA GLY A 312 -1.05 20.15 3.76
C GLY A 312 -0.94 19.06 2.69
N ALA A 313 -2.01 18.30 2.42
CA ALA A 313 -2.03 17.19 1.47
C ALA A 313 -3.00 17.39 0.29
N HIS A 314 -3.22 18.64 -0.12
CA HIS A 314 -4.09 18.95 -1.26
C HIS A 314 -3.42 18.66 -2.62
N ASP A 315 -2.10 18.78 -2.68
CA ASP A 315 -1.33 18.61 -3.91
C ASP A 315 -0.25 17.53 -3.69
N LEU A 316 -0.30 16.50 -4.51
CA LEU A 316 0.69 15.43 -4.53
C LEU A 316 1.65 15.66 -5.70
N PRO A 317 2.96 15.71 -5.45
CA PRO A 317 3.95 15.68 -6.52
C PRO A 317 3.72 14.48 -7.45
N ALA A 318 3.78 14.72 -8.75
CA ALA A 318 3.59 13.71 -9.82
C ALA A 318 2.22 12.99 -9.85
N ALA A 319 1.21 13.47 -9.11
CA ALA A 319 -0.15 12.93 -9.16
C ALA A 319 -1.19 14.07 -9.26
N PRO A 320 -1.26 14.77 -10.40
CA PRO A 320 -2.21 15.86 -10.60
C PRO A 320 -3.65 15.40 -10.38
N GLY A 321 -4.44 16.23 -9.71
CA GLY A 321 -5.83 15.93 -9.39
C GLY A 321 -6.03 15.01 -8.19
N PHE A 322 -4.98 14.63 -7.47
CA PHE A 322 -5.07 13.88 -6.20
C PHE A 322 -4.69 14.74 -4.99
N GLY A 323 -5.40 14.52 -3.89
CA GLY A 323 -4.96 14.83 -2.53
C GLY A 323 -4.62 13.56 -1.76
N PHE A 324 -4.28 13.68 -0.47
CA PHE A 324 -4.05 12.54 0.41
C PHE A 324 -4.94 12.57 1.66
N GLY A 325 -5.55 11.42 1.94
CA GLY A 325 -6.35 11.18 3.14
C GLY A 325 -5.50 10.62 4.28
N LEU A 326 -6.04 9.65 5.03
CA LEU A 326 -5.29 8.86 5.99
C LEU A 326 -5.06 7.47 5.39
N GLY A 327 -3.81 7.18 5.02
CA GLY A 327 -3.37 5.89 4.46
C GLY A 327 -3.48 5.72 2.94
N PHE A 328 -4.19 6.60 2.23
CA PHE A 328 -4.34 6.53 0.77
C PHE A 328 -4.61 7.89 0.13
N SER A 329 -4.38 7.98 -1.18
CA SER A 329 -4.69 9.17 -1.97
C SER A 329 -6.17 9.21 -2.36
N VAL A 330 -6.68 10.42 -2.58
CA VAL A 330 -8.09 10.70 -2.85
C VAL A 330 -8.21 11.57 -4.09
N LEU A 331 -8.97 11.11 -5.09
CA LEU A 331 -9.20 11.85 -6.33
C LEU A 331 -10.03 13.11 -6.06
N ARG A 332 -9.52 14.29 -6.40
CA ARG A 332 -10.22 15.58 -6.29
C ARG A 332 -10.62 16.18 -7.64
N ASP A 333 -9.85 15.90 -8.69
CA ASP A 333 -10.06 16.44 -10.02
C ASP A 333 -9.80 15.36 -11.09
N PRO A 334 -10.84 14.64 -11.54
CA PRO A 334 -10.72 13.60 -12.57
C PRO A 334 -10.18 14.12 -13.90
N ALA A 335 -10.44 15.38 -14.25
CA ALA A 335 -9.95 15.96 -15.50
C ALA A 335 -8.44 16.18 -15.44
N ALA A 336 -7.93 16.77 -14.35
CA ALA A 336 -6.49 16.91 -14.12
C ALA A 336 -5.78 15.55 -14.01
N ALA A 337 -6.45 14.55 -13.44
CA ALA A 337 -5.96 13.19 -13.30
C ALA A 337 -6.12 12.32 -14.57
N GLN A 338 -6.77 12.84 -15.62
CA GLN A 338 -7.13 12.08 -16.83
C GLN A 338 -7.74 10.70 -16.49
N SER A 339 -8.71 10.71 -15.57
CA SER A 339 -9.31 9.50 -15.02
C SER A 339 -10.82 9.45 -15.25
N PRO A 340 -11.37 8.27 -15.59
CA PRO A 340 -12.81 8.02 -15.61
C PRO A 340 -13.42 7.81 -14.21
N GLU A 341 -12.59 7.73 -13.16
CA GLU A 341 -13.04 7.46 -11.80
C GLU A 341 -13.78 8.66 -11.19
N SER A 342 -14.67 8.39 -10.24
CA SER A 342 -15.45 9.43 -9.57
C SER A 342 -14.60 10.25 -8.60
N VAL A 343 -14.92 11.53 -8.42
CA VAL A 343 -14.37 12.35 -7.32
C VAL A 343 -14.56 11.63 -5.99
N GLY A 344 -13.51 11.62 -5.15
CA GLY A 344 -13.47 10.92 -3.88
C GLY A 344 -12.92 9.49 -3.97
N THR A 345 -12.58 8.99 -5.17
CA THR A 345 -11.98 7.66 -5.35
C THR A 345 -10.67 7.54 -4.59
N TRP A 346 -10.53 6.46 -3.81
CA TRP A 346 -9.32 6.15 -3.06
C TRP A 346 -8.39 5.32 -3.92
N ARG A 347 -7.07 5.55 -3.81
CA ARG A 347 -6.08 4.66 -4.42
C ARG A 347 -4.77 4.62 -3.66
N TRP A 348 -4.08 3.51 -3.83
CA TRP A 348 -2.67 3.37 -3.54
C TRP A 348 -2.08 2.18 -4.32
N GLY A 349 -0.84 1.82 -4.01
CA GLY A 349 -0.17 0.69 -4.64
C GLY A 349 0.94 0.12 -3.78
N GLY A 350 1.80 -0.68 -4.42
CA GLY A 350 2.94 -1.30 -3.76
C GLY A 350 4.10 -1.52 -4.73
N ALA A 351 5.31 -1.23 -4.24
CA ALA A 351 6.54 -1.29 -5.01
C ALA A 351 6.79 -2.63 -5.69
N TYR A 352 6.30 -3.76 -5.14
CA TYR A 352 6.38 -5.09 -5.75
C TYR A 352 5.51 -5.28 -7.01
N GLY A 353 4.78 -4.26 -7.45
CA GLY A 353 3.95 -4.27 -8.67
C GLY A 353 2.45 -4.36 -8.37
N HIS A 354 1.95 -3.55 -7.45
CA HIS A 354 0.54 -3.60 -7.02
C HIS A 354 -0.17 -2.28 -7.21
N ALA A 355 -1.45 -2.36 -7.53
CA ALA A 355 -2.36 -1.22 -7.56
C ALA A 355 -3.74 -1.63 -7.02
N TRP A 356 -4.42 -0.71 -6.36
CA TRP A 356 -5.81 -0.87 -5.98
C TRP A 356 -6.52 0.48 -5.97
N PHE A 357 -7.84 0.46 -6.20
CA PHE A 357 -8.67 1.64 -6.01
C PHE A 357 -10.06 1.28 -5.50
N VAL A 358 -10.70 2.26 -4.86
CA VAL A 358 -12.06 2.18 -4.34
C VAL A 358 -12.84 3.42 -4.79
N ASP A 359 -13.79 3.23 -5.70
CA ASP A 359 -14.71 4.28 -6.12
C ASP A 359 -16.05 4.06 -5.40
N ARG A 360 -16.27 4.81 -4.31
CA ARG A 360 -17.48 4.71 -3.50
C ARG A 360 -18.75 5.10 -4.26
N ALA A 361 -18.67 6.09 -5.15
CA ALA A 361 -19.82 6.56 -5.91
C ALA A 361 -20.28 5.52 -6.94
N ALA A 362 -19.33 4.83 -7.58
CA ALA A 362 -19.62 3.70 -8.46
C ALA A 362 -19.85 2.37 -7.73
N GLY A 363 -19.61 2.33 -6.41
CA GLY A 363 -19.65 1.13 -5.59
C GLY A 363 -18.58 0.09 -5.97
N LEU A 364 -17.46 0.52 -6.54
CA LEU A 364 -16.40 -0.34 -7.07
C LEU A 364 -15.23 -0.47 -6.09
N THR A 365 -14.67 -1.67 -6.02
CA THR A 365 -13.35 -1.93 -5.42
C THR A 365 -12.56 -2.83 -6.35
N VAL A 366 -11.34 -2.43 -6.67
CA VAL A 366 -10.45 -3.16 -7.58
C VAL A 366 -9.12 -3.41 -6.89
N VAL A 367 -8.67 -4.66 -6.94
CA VAL A 367 -7.37 -5.09 -6.44
C VAL A 367 -6.62 -5.76 -7.58
N ALA A 368 -5.42 -5.28 -7.88
CA ALA A 368 -4.52 -5.88 -8.85
C ALA A 368 -3.15 -6.09 -8.19
N LEU A 369 -2.83 -7.35 -7.87
CA LEU A 369 -1.53 -7.73 -7.35
C LEU A 369 -0.76 -8.44 -8.46
N SER A 370 0.39 -7.90 -8.86
CA SER A 370 1.28 -8.55 -9.83
C SER A 370 2.57 -8.97 -9.17
N ASN A 371 3.39 -9.69 -9.92
CA ASN A 371 4.75 -10.01 -9.52
C ASN A 371 5.80 -9.25 -10.34
N THR A 372 5.43 -8.14 -10.99
CA THR A 372 6.33 -7.38 -11.88
C THR A 372 6.42 -5.89 -11.50
N LEU A 373 7.61 -5.49 -11.04
CA LEU A 373 7.96 -4.12 -10.68
C LEU A 373 8.42 -3.34 -11.92
N TYR A 374 8.04 -2.11 -12.19
CA TYR A 374 6.97 -1.34 -11.58
C TYR A 374 5.73 -1.26 -12.49
N GLU A 375 5.67 -2.12 -13.52
CA GLU A 375 4.54 -2.21 -14.44
C GLU A 375 3.22 -2.32 -13.67
N GLY A 376 3.12 -3.23 -12.70
CA GLY A 376 1.90 -3.41 -11.90
C GLY A 376 1.62 -2.31 -10.87
N MET A 377 2.54 -1.36 -10.64
CA MET A 377 2.36 -0.26 -9.68
C MET A 377 1.97 1.06 -10.34
N HIS A 378 2.65 1.44 -11.43
CA HIS A 378 2.41 2.70 -12.14
C HIS A 378 2.70 2.60 -13.65
N GLY A 379 2.90 1.38 -14.16
CA GLY A 379 3.00 1.15 -15.60
C GLY A 379 1.64 1.07 -16.27
N ARG A 380 1.67 0.69 -17.55
CA ARG A 380 0.50 0.79 -18.43
C ARG A 380 -0.64 -0.14 -18.00
N ILE A 381 -0.33 -1.31 -17.44
CA ILE A 381 -1.37 -2.25 -16.98
C ILE A 381 -2.31 -1.64 -15.94
N VAL A 382 -1.85 -0.67 -15.13
CA VAL A 382 -2.69 0.01 -14.13
C VAL A 382 -3.80 0.82 -14.82
N THR A 383 -3.45 1.58 -15.85
CA THR A 383 -4.44 2.32 -16.66
C THR A 383 -5.28 1.40 -17.51
N ASP A 384 -4.70 0.36 -18.11
CA ASP A 384 -5.44 -0.61 -18.94
C ASP A 384 -6.53 -1.35 -18.12
N VAL A 385 -6.21 -1.76 -16.88
CA VAL A 385 -7.17 -2.39 -15.96
C VAL A 385 -8.26 -1.40 -15.53
N ARG A 386 -7.89 -0.18 -15.13
CA ARG A 386 -8.85 0.88 -14.79
C ARG A 386 -9.83 1.11 -15.94
N ASP A 387 -9.32 1.36 -17.14
CA ASP A 387 -10.13 1.70 -18.30
C ASP A 387 -11.02 0.53 -18.73
N ALA A 388 -10.53 -0.71 -18.62
CA ALA A 388 -11.34 -1.91 -18.83
C ALA A 388 -12.51 -2.03 -17.82
N VAL A 389 -12.29 -1.68 -16.54
CA VAL A 389 -13.35 -1.66 -15.52
C VAL A 389 -14.44 -0.65 -15.86
N TYR A 390 -14.05 0.56 -16.27
CA TYR A 390 -15.00 1.63 -16.65
C TYR A 390 -15.56 1.49 -18.07
N GLY A 391 -15.03 0.59 -18.89
CA GLY A 391 -15.46 0.42 -20.27
C GLY A 391 -15.06 1.58 -21.19
N VAL A 392 -13.95 2.26 -20.87
CA VAL A 392 -13.38 3.29 -21.75
C VAL A 392 -12.73 2.58 -22.94
N ASP A 393 -13.17 2.91 -24.15
CA ASP A 393 -12.58 2.34 -25.37
C ASP A 393 -11.14 2.88 -25.56
N ALA A 394 -10.18 1.99 -25.81
CA ALA A 394 -8.79 2.35 -26.12
C ALA A 394 -8.62 3.18 -27.43
N ARG A 395 -9.72 3.50 -28.12
CA ARG A 395 -9.75 4.21 -29.41
C ARG A 395 -9.83 5.72 -29.31
N SER A 396 -9.91 6.31 -28.12
CA SER A 396 -9.97 7.77 -27.93
C SER A 396 -8.64 8.41 -27.49
N ALA A 397 -7.54 7.65 -27.43
CA ALA A 397 -6.22 8.14 -27.00
C ALA A 397 -5.13 7.93 -28.07
N ALA A 398 -5.45 8.22 -29.33
CA ALA A 398 -4.49 8.28 -30.43
C ALA A 398 -4.27 9.72 -30.91
#